data_AF-A0A6G6K041-F1
#
_entry.id   AF-A0A6G6K041-F1
#
_cell.length_a   1.000
_cell.length_b   1.000
_cell.length_c   1.000
_cell.angle_alpha   90.00
_cell.angle_beta   90.00
_cell.angle_gamma   90.00
#
_symmetry.space_group_name_H-M   'P 1'
#
loop_
_entity.id
_entity.type
_entity.pdbx_description
1 polymer ?
#
loop_
_entity_poly.entity_id
_entity_poly.type
_entity_poly.pdbx_seq_one_letter_code
_entity_poly.pdbx_strand_id
1 'polypeptide(L)'
;MKLGPGVINEEGAVLTPEQSKKLIAAVTGKHPKYPVAACHIPRNAFVFYDAAKKPVAYVEICFKCFNHRISPEDSSGYIDLVALASIFEAHKLPMGEHKTAAHFKESFDAINRMLHEPEAR
;
A
#
# COMPACT_ATOMS: atom_id res chain seq x y z
N MET A 1 18.71 11.44 -13.09
CA MET A 1 17.95 11.56 -11.83
C MET A 1 18.90 11.16 -10.71
N LYS A 2 19.14 12.00 -9.70
CA LYS A 2 19.99 11.65 -8.55
C LYS A 2 19.08 11.12 -7.46
N LEU A 3 19.33 9.89 -7.00
CA LEU A 3 18.58 9.29 -5.91
C LEU A 3 18.86 10.01 -4.58
N GLY A 4 17.89 10.03 -3.68
CA GLY A 4 18.04 10.61 -2.35
C GLY A 4 18.96 9.76 -1.46
N PRO A 5 19.59 10.36 -0.43
CA PRO A 5 20.34 9.59 0.56
C PRO A 5 19.41 8.60 1.30
N GLY A 6 19.84 7.35 1.44
CA GLY A 6 19.07 6.30 2.12
C GLY A 6 18.18 5.43 1.22
N VAL A 7 18.34 5.51 -0.11
CA VAL A 7 17.71 4.53 -1.01
C VAL A 7 18.27 3.13 -0.72
N ILE A 8 17.38 2.19 -0.46
CA ILE A 8 17.72 0.81 -0.10
C ILE A 8 18.19 -0.01 -1.31
N ASN A 9 17.62 0.28 -2.48
CA ASN A 9 17.95 -0.40 -3.73
C ASN A 9 18.01 0.62 -4.87
N GLU A 10 19.22 0.99 -5.27
CA GLU A 10 19.46 2.01 -6.31
C GLU A 10 19.09 1.54 -7.71
N GLU A 11 19.16 0.23 -7.95
CA GLU A 11 18.77 -0.39 -9.23
C GLU A 11 17.25 -0.57 -9.34
N GLY A 12 16.54 -0.44 -8.21
CA GLY A 12 15.12 -0.75 -8.11
C GLY A 12 14.84 -2.25 -8.19
N ALA A 13 13.57 -2.62 -8.08
CA ALA A 13 13.15 -4.00 -8.19
C ALA A 13 12.10 -4.13 -9.29
N VAL A 14 12.32 -5.10 -10.18
CA VAL A 14 11.38 -5.39 -11.27
C VAL A 14 10.26 -6.26 -10.73
N LEU A 15 9.02 -5.79 -10.84
CA LEU A 15 7.86 -6.61 -10.50
C LEU A 15 7.67 -7.72 -11.54
N THR A 16 7.34 -8.93 -11.09
CA THR A 16 6.92 -10.00 -12.00
C THR A 16 5.54 -9.68 -12.61
N PRO A 17 5.16 -10.27 -13.74
CA PRO A 17 3.82 -10.08 -14.32
C PRO A 17 2.68 -10.36 -13.33
N GLU A 18 2.84 -11.37 -12.48
CA GLU A 18 1.88 -11.74 -11.44
C GLU A 18 1.79 -10.67 -10.34
N GLN A 19 2.94 -10.11 -9.94
CA GLN A 19 2.99 -9.02 -8.97
C GLN A 19 2.36 -7.74 -9.54
N SER A 20 2.62 -7.41 -10.81
CA SER A 20 1.98 -6.29 -11.49
C SER A 20 0.46 -6.48 -11.57
N LYS A 21 -0.01 -7.68 -11.92
CA LYS A 21 -1.44 -8.00 -11.92
C LYS A 21 -2.07 -7.86 -10.53
N LYS A 22 -1.37 -8.33 -9.49
CA LYS A 22 -1.79 -8.22 -8.10
C LYS A 22 -1.85 -6.77 -7.64
N LEU A 23 -0.85 -5.95 -7.99
CA LEU A 23 -0.82 -4.52 -7.72
C LEU A 23 -2.04 -3.83 -8.34
N ILE A 24 -2.29 -4.04 -9.63
CA ILE A 24 -3.41 -3.43 -10.34
C ILE A 24 -4.74 -3.82 -9.67
N ALA A 25 -4.96 -5.12 -9.42
CA ALA A 25 -6.18 -5.59 -8.76
C ALA A 25 -6.37 -5.00 -7.34
N ALA A 26 -5.27 -4.85 -6.60
CA ALA A 26 -5.29 -4.27 -5.25
C ALA A 26 -5.68 -2.79 -5.24
N VAL A 27 -5.35 -2.03 -6.29
CA VAL A 27 -5.60 -0.58 -6.34
C VAL A 27 -6.82 -0.17 -7.18
N THR A 28 -7.29 -1.02 -8.10
CA THR A 28 -8.48 -0.74 -8.93
C THR A 28 -9.70 -1.58 -8.57
N GLY A 29 -9.55 -2.58 -7.72
CA GLY A 29 -10.63 -3.47 -7.29
C GLY A 29 -11.62 -2.81 -6.33
N LYS A 30 -12.80 -3.42 -6.16
CA LYS A 30 -13.73 -3.06 -5.09
C LYS A 30 -13.33 -3.78 -3.81
N HIS A 31 -12.83 -3.03 -2.83
CA HIS A 31 -12.38 -3.59 -1.56
C HIS A 31 -13.30 -3.16 -0.40
N PRO A 32 -13.44 -3.99 0.64
CA PRO A 32 -14.20 -3.62 1.83
C PRO A 32 -13.69 -2.32 2.43
N LYS A 33 -14.61 -1.53 2.98
CA LYS A 33 -14.23 -0.38 3.80
C LYS A 33 -13.51 -0.89 5.05
N TYR A 34 -12.47 -0.19 5.45
CA TYR A 34 -11.76 -0.42 6.70
C TYR A 34 -11.51 0.92 7.39
N PRO A 35 -11.30 0.91 8.71
CA PRO A 35 -10.96 2.12 9.44
C PRO A 35 -9.58 2.64 9.02
N VAL A 36 -9.50 3.96 8.80
CA VAL A 36 -8.25 4.66 8.50
C VAL A 36 -8.07 5.78 9.52
N ALA A 37 -6.85 5.97 10.03
CA ALA A 37 -6.60 7.09 10.93
C ALA A 37 -6.46 8.41 10.13
N ALA A 38 -6.78 9.53 10.76
CA ALA A 38 -6.68 10.85 10.13
C ALA A 38 -5.25 11.27 9.78
N CYS A 39 -4.24 10.67 10.42
CA CYS A 39 -2.85 10.94 10.07
C CYS A 39 -2.51 10.34 8.70
N HIS A 40 -1.67 11.04 7.94
CA HIS A 40 -1.15 10.55 6.66
C HIS A 40 0.34 10.89 6.55
N ILE A 41 1.18 9.97 7.00
CA ILE A 41 2.65 10.06 6.90
C ILE A 41 3.10 8.93 5.96
N PRO A 42 2.83 9.03 4.65
CA PRO A 42 3.17 7.98 3.70
C PRO A 42 4.68 7.93 3.56
N ARG A 43 5.23 6.72 3.67
CA ARG A 43 6.66 6.45 3.38
C ARG A 43 6.83 5.53 2.18
N ASN A 44 5.72 5.04 1.64
CA ASN A 44 5.67 3.99 0.65
C ASN A 44 4.69 4.41 -0.45
N ALA A 45 5.06 4.18 -1.71
CA ALA A 45 4.20 4.50 -2.83
C ALA A 45 4.47 3.59 -4.03
N PHE A 46 3.46 3.43 -4.88
CA PHE A 46 3.61 2.96 -6.25
C PHE A 46 3.39 4.15 -7.19
N VAL A 47 4.25 4.29 -8.20
CA VAL A 47 4.12 5.32 -9.23
C VAL A 47 4.00 4.63 -10.57
N PHE A 48 2.96 4.99 -11.33
CA PHE A 48 2.68 4.44 -12.65
C PHE A 48 3.15 5.44 -13.70
N TYR A 49 3.86 4.93 -14.71
CA TYR A 49 4.44 5.71 -15.78
C TYR A 49 3.83 5.33 -17.12
N ASP A 50 3.73 6.30 -18.02
CA ASP A 50 3.43 6.03 -19.43
C ASP A 50 4.65 5.49 -20.19
N ALA A 51 4.47 5.21 -21.48
CA ALA A 51 5.54 4.73 -22.35
C ALA A 51 6.72 5.73 -22.50
N ALA A 52 6.49 7.02 -22.23
CA ALA A 52 7.51 8.06 -22.23
C ALA A 52 8.19 8.24 -20.86
N LYS A 53 7.92 7.35 -19.89
CA LYS A 53 8.41 7.43 -18.51
C LYS A 53 7.94 8.68 -17.76
N LYS A 54 6.80 9.26 -18.15
CA LYS A 54 6.15 10.35 -17.40
C LYS A 54 5.22 9.73 -16.35
N PRO A 55 5.26 10.17 -15.08
CA PRO A 55 4.32 9.69 -14.08
C PRO A 55 2.89 10.14 -14.44
N VAL A 56 1.95 9.20 -14.44
CA VAL A 56 0.53 9.43 -14.80
C VAL A 56 -0.44 9.07 -13.69
N ALA A 57 -0.03 8.24 -12.73
CA ALA A 57 -0.80 7.91 -11.55
C ALA A 57 0.12 7.54 -10.39
N TYR A 58 -0.39 7.61 -9.16
CA TYR A 58 0.32 7.09 -7.98
C TYR A 58 -0.65 6.56 -6.93
N VAL A 59 -0.14 5.69 -6.07
CA VAL A 59 -0.80 5.21 -4.86
C VAL A 59 0.19 5.34 -3.71
N GLU A 60 -0.06 6.25 -2.79
CA GLU A 60 0.71 6.45 -1.55
C GLU A 60 0.06 5.68 -0.41
N ILE A 61 0.88 5.03 0.42
CA ILE A 61 0.46 4.10 1.45
C ILE A 61 1.16 4.42 2.76
N CYS A 62 0.39 4.46 3.85
CA CYS A 62 0.92 4.42 5.19
C CYS A 62 0.47 3.15 5.91
N PHE A 63 1.35 2.13 5.97
CA PHE A 63 1.06 0.87 6.67
C PHE A 63 0.88 1.04 8.19
N LYS A 64 1.24 2.19 8.77
CA LYS A 64 1.03 2.47 10.20
C LYS A 64 -0.40 2.89 10.52
N CYS A 65 -1.02 3.69 9.65
CA CYS A 65 -2.36 4.24 9.89
C CYS A 65 -3.43 3.74 8.92
N PHE A 66 -3.03 2.83 8.02
CA PHE A 66 -3.85 2.25 6.96
C PHE A 66 -4.44 3.26 5.97
N ASN A 67 -3.99 4.51 6.04
CA ASN A 67 -4.46 5.57 5.16
C ASN A 67 -3.66 5.56 3.85
N HIS A 68 -4.33 5.94 2.76
CA HIS A 68 -3.78 5.96 1.41
C HIS A 68 -4.24 7.19 0.64
N ARG A 69 -3.47 7.58 -0.37
CA ARG A 69 -3.84 8.61 -1.34
C ARG A 69 -3.60 8.10 -2.74
N ILE A 70 -4.49 8.42 -3.66
CA ILE A 70 -4.41 7.95 -5.04
C ILE A 70 -4.64 9.14 -5.96
N SER A 71 -3.90 9.19 -7.05
CA SER A 71 -4.12 10.13 -8.14
C SER A 71 -4.06 9.39 -9.47
N PRO A 72 -4.96 9.68 -10.42
CA PRO A 72 -6.12 10.58 -10.29
C PRO A 72 -7.15 10.09 -9.24
N GLU A 73 -7.90 11.01 -8.64
CA GLU A 73 -8.95 10.72 -7.64
C GLU A 73 -10.15 10.04 -8.32
N ASP A 74 -10.02 8.76 -8.69
CA ASP A 74 -11.15 7.98 -9.24
C ASP A 74 -11.06 6.47 -8.93
N SER A 75 -10.15 6.04 -8.06
CA SER A 75 -9.97 4.62 -7.75
C SER A 75 -10.75 4.23 -6.48
N SER A 76 -11.96 3.71 -6.67
CA SER A 76 -12.59 2.66 -5.85
C SER A 76 -12.55 2.79 -4.31
N GLY A 77 -12.49 3.98 -3.71
CA GLY A 77 -12.59 4.19 -2.26
C GLY A 77 -11.44 3.57 -1.44
N TYR A 78 -11.45 2.25 -1.27
CA TYR A 78 -10.53 1.47 -0.47
C TYR A 78 -9.67 0.54 -1.35
N ILE A 79 -8.45 0.27 -0.89
CA ILE A 79 -7.47 -0.59 -1.57
C ILE A 79 -7.12 -1.82 -0.73
N ASP A 80 -6.65 -2.89 -1.36
CA ASP A 80 -6.20 -4.07 -0.62
C ASP A 80 -4.78 -3.87 -0.05
N LEU A 81 -4.71 -3.27 1.14
CA LEU A 81 -3.44 -3.00 1.82
C LEU A 81 -2.64 -4.29 2.13
N VAL A 82 -3.31 -5.43 2.34
CA VAL A 82 -2.64 -6.70 2.64
C VAL A 82 -1.96 -7.24 1.38
N ALA A 83 -2.65 -7.17 0.24
CA ALA A 83 -2.04 -7.51 -1.05
C ALA A 83 -0.85 -6.61 -1.35
N LEU A 84 -0.94 -5.31 -1.09
CA LEU A 84 0.17 -4.37 -1.29
C LEU A 84 1.34 -4.69 -0.34
N ALA A 85 1.08 -4.96 0.94
CA ALA A 85 2.10 -5.37 1.91
C ALA A 85 2.91 -6.59 1.44
N SER A 86 2.24 -7.58 0.83
CA SER A 86 2.94 -8.77 0.30
C SER A 86 3.90 -8.46 -0.85
N ILE A 87 3.63 -7.42 -1.64
CA ILE A 87 4.55 -6.97 -2.70
C ILE A 87 5.77 -6.30 -2.06
N PHE A 88 5.57 -5.47 -1.04
CA PHE A 88 6.67 -4.86 -0.29
C PHE A 88 7.57 -5.91 0.37
N GLU A 89 6.98 -6.92 1.01
CA GLU A 89 7.73 -8.03 1.61
C GLU A 89 8.55 -8.80 0.57
N ALA A 90 7.95 -9.16 -0.58
CA ALA A 90 8.64 -9.89 -1.64
C ALA A 90 9.88 -9.15 -2.16
N HIS A 91 9.85 -7.81 -2.12
CA HIS A 91 10.95 -6.94 -2.52
C HIS A 91 11.80 -6.41 -1.36
N LYS A 92 11.59 -6.93 -0.14
CA LYS A 92 12.30 -6.55 1.09
C LYS A 92 12.23 -5.05 1.38
N LEU A 93 11.12 -4.41 0.99
CA LEU A 93 10.86 -3.00 1.21
C LEU A 93 10.26 -2.76 2.61
N PRO A 94 10.58 -1.64 3.27
CA PRO A 94 10.13 -1.38 4.64
C PRO A 94 8.64 -1.06 4.71
N MET A 95 7.93 -1.72 5.64
CA MET A 95 6.52 -1.46 5.95
C MET A 95 6.35 -0.76 7.31
N GLY A 96 7.35 0.01 7.74
CA GLY A 96 7.38 0.66 9.05
C GLY A 96 7.71 -0.35 10.16
N GLU A 97 6.82 -0.49 11.14
CA GLU A 97 6.98 -1.42 12.27
C GLU A 97 6.63 -2.88 11.88
N HIS A 98 6.02 -3.06 10.70
CA HIS A 98 5.60 -4.36 10.20
C HIS A 98 6.75 -5.07 9.49
N LYS A 99 7.21 -6.18 10.07
CA LYS A 99 8.35 -6.96 9.55
C LYS A 99 7.98 -7.86 8.36
N THR A 100 6.73 -8.33 8.31
CA THR A 100 6.20 -9.25 7.29
C THR A 100 4.78 -8.85 6.93
N ALA A 101 4.28 -9.30 5.77
CA ALA A 101 2.89 -9.06 5.40
C ALA A 101 1.93 -9.80 6.33
N ALA A 102 2.35 -10.93 6.91
CA ALA A 102 1.58 -11.64 7.93
C ALA A 102 1.41 -10.79 9.21
N HIS A 103 2.48 -10.20 9.72
CA HIS A 103 2.42 -9.32 10.90
C HIS A 103 1.57 -8.07 10.63
N PHE A 104 1.66 -7.50 9.42
CA PHE A 104 0.78 -6.42 8.99
C PHE A 104 -0.69 -6.87 8.98
N LYS A 105 -1.00 -8.04 8.39
CA LYS A 105 -2.34 -8.58 8.30
C LYS A 105 -2.96 -8.81 9.68
N GLU A 106 -2.21 -9.37 10.62
CA GLU A 106 -2.67 -9.55 12.00
C GLU A 106 -3.07 -8.22 12.66
N SER A 107 -2.23 -7.19 12.51
CA SER A 107 -2.49 -5.85 13.02
C SER A 107 -3.71 -5.20 12.36
N PHE A 108 -3.81 -5.33 11.04
CA PHE A 108 -4.93 -4.82 10.26
C PHE A 108 -6.25 -5.48 10.64
N ASP A 109 -6.27 -6.82 10.74
CA ASP A 109 -7.46 -7.59 11.13
C ASP A 109 -7.89 -7.32 12.58
N ALA A 110 -6.94 -7.09 13.49
CA ALA A 110 -7.23 -6.74 14.88
C ALA A 110 -7.97 -5.40 14.96
N ILE A 111 -7.46 -4.37 14.29
CA ILE A 111 -8.07 -3.03 14.27
C ILE A 111 -9.41 -3.04 13.52
N ASN A 112 -9.48 -3.75 12.39
CA ASN A 112 -10.71 -3.87 11.63
C ASN A 112 -11.82 -4.56 12.46
N ARG A 113 -11.48 -5.57 13.26
CA ARG A 113 -12.43 -6.21 14.18
C ARG A 113 -12.88 -5.28 15.31
N MET A 114 -11.94 -4.62 15.99
CA MET A 114 -12.26 -3.69 17.10
C MET A 114 -13.23 -2.57 16.69
N LEU A 115 -13.19 -2.15 15.41
CA LEU A 115 -14.02 -1.06 14.90
C LEU A 115 -15.32 -1.54 14.24
N HIS A 116 -15.53 -2.86 14.17
CA HIS A 116 -16.76 -3.49 13.67
C HIS A 116 -17.50 -4.33 14.72
N GLU A 117 -16.94 -4.56 15.91
CA GLU A 117 -17.68 -5.11 17.05
C GLU A 117 -18.67 -4.04 17.57
N PRO A 118 -19.98 -4.33 17.62
CA PRO A 118 -20.88 -3.47 18.36
C PRO A 118 -20.44 -3.50 19.82
N GLU A 119 -20.23 -2.34 20.43
CA GLU A 119 -20.01 -2.22 21.87
C GLU A 119 -21.06 -3.09 22.57
N ALA A 120 -20.62 -4.19 23.19
CA ALA A 120 -21.48 -5.03 23.99
C ALA A 120 -21.97 -4.17 25.15
N ARG A 121 -23.22 -3.72 25.03
CA ARG A 121 -23.99 -3.07 26.10
C ARG A 121 -24.23 -4.01 27.26
#